data_AF-A0A535AI11-F1
#
_entry.id   AF-A0A535AI11-F1
#
_cell.length_a   1.000
_cell.length_b   1.000
_cell.length_c   1.000
_cell.angle_alpha   90.00
_cell.angle_beta   90.00
_cell.angle_gamma   90.00
#
_symmetry.space_group_name_H-M   'P 1'
#
loop_
_entity.id
_entity.type
_entity.pdbx_description
1 polymer ?
#
loop_
_entity_poly.entity_id
_entity_poly.type
_entity_poly.pdbx_seq_one_letter_code
_entity_poly.pdbx_strand_id
1 'polypeptide(L)'
;RLPQLEREVFYVLLLDGKNRVQGEVRVSEGSLTAALVHPREVFAPAIRAAAAALILVHNHPSGDPTPSAEDSAITQRLRQAG
;
A
#
# COMPACT_ATOMS: atom_id res chain seq x y z
N ARG A 1 -8.51 -7.11 11.25
CA ARG A 1 -7.34 -8.01 11.27
C ARG A 1 -7.19 -8.50 9.83
N LEU A 2 -6.08 -8.20 9.15
CA LEU A 2 -5.82 -8.87 7.88
C LEU A 2 -5.77 -10.38 8.17
N PRO A 3 -6.44 -11.25 7.39
CA PRO A 3 -6.23 -12.68 7.49
C PRO A 3 -4.73 -12.98 7.39
N GLN A 4 -4.24 -14.07 7.98
CA GLN A 4 -2.94 -14.60 7.59
C GLN A 4 -3.08 -15.05 6.14
N LEU A 5 -2.65 -14.19 5.22
CA LEU A 5 -2.68 -14.47 3.80
C LEU A 5 -1.42 -15.28 3.47
N GLU A 6 -1.62 -16.39 2.76
CA GLU A 6 -0.55 -17.24 2.22
C GLU A 6 0.28 -16.51 1.15
N ARG A 7 -0.22 -15.38 0.64
CA ARG A 7 0.42 -14.56 -0.39
C ARG A 7 0.76 -13.18 0.14
N GLU A 8 1.83 -12.59 -0.39
CA GLU A 8 2.12 -11.17 -0.22
C GLU A 8 1.02 -10.33 -0.88
N VAL A 9 0.57 -9.30 -0.16
CA VAL A 9 -0.46 -8.37 -0.60
C VAL A 9 -0.09 -6.97 -0.15
N PHE A 10 -0.24 -6.01 -1.07
CA PHE A 10 -0.04 -4.60 -0.79
C PHE A 10 -1.37 -3.87 -0.83
N TYR A 11 -1.70 -3.23 0.29
CA TYR A 11 -2.88 -2.41 0.45
C TYR A 11 -2.50 -0.95 0.64
N VAL A 12 -3.45 -0.09 0.27
CA VAL A 12 -3.43 1.33 0.57
C VAL A 12 -4.72 1.66 1.28
N LEU A 13 -4.62 2.17 2.50
CA LEU A 13 -5.75 2.74 3.21
C LEU A 13 -5.89 4.20 2.80
N LEU A 14 -7.12 4.61 2.48
CA LEU A 14 -7.48 5.96 2.09
C LEU A 14 -7.98 6.70 3.32
N LEU A 15 -7.38 7.84 3.66
CA LEU A 15 -7.74 8.62 4.83
C LEU A 15 -8.41 9.94 4.44
N ASP A 16 -9.44 10.32 5.18
CA ASP A 16 -10.04 11.66 5.09
C ASP A 16 -9.17 12.73 5.76
N GLY A 17 -9.57 14.00 5.67
CA GLY A 17 -8.86 15.12 6.30
C GLY A 17 -8.84 15.10 7.85
N LYS A 18 -9.49 14.12 8.48
CA LYS A 18 -9.48 13.87 9.93
C LYS A 18 -8.74 12.57 10.28
N ASN A 19 -7.97 12.03 9.35
CA ASN A 19 -7.23 10.77 9.47
C ASN A 19 -8.12 9.55 9.75
N ARG A 20 -9.37 9.56 9.28
CA ARG A 20 -10.26 8.40 9.38
C ARG A 20 -10.16 7.58 8.10
N VAL A 21 -10.09 6.26 8.26
CA VAL A 21 -10.12 5.34 7.12
C VAL A 21 -11.49 5.43 6.46
N GLN A 22 -11.50 5.83 5.19
CA GLN A 22 -12.70 5.92 4.36
C GLN A 22 -12.73 4.87 3.24
N GLY A 23 -11.63 4.15 3.03
CA GLY A 23 -11.55 3.07 2.07
C GLY A 23 -10.24 2.30 2.14
N GLU A 24 -10.20 1.17 1.46
CA GLU A 24 -9.02 0.33 1.28
C GLU A 24 -8.91 -0.09 -0.19
N VAL A 25 -7.69 -0.15 -0.69
CA VAL A 25 -7.40 -0.57 -2.06
C VAL A 25 -6.33 -1.64 -2.01
N ARG A 26 -6.63 -2.80 -2.59
CA ARG A 26 -5.62 -3.83 -2.86
C ARG A 26 -4.90 -3.48 -4.16
N VAL A 27 -3.62 -3.15 -4.08
CA VAL A 27 -2.80 -2.71 -5.23
C VAL A 27 -2.10 -3.88 -5.90
N SER A 28 -1.62 -4.84 -5.11
CA SER A 28 -0.91 -6.02 -5.60
C SER A 28 -1.23 -7.26 -4.76
N GLU A 29 -1.23 -8.44 -5.37
CA GLU A 29 -1.32 -9.77 -4.72
C GLU A 29 -0.33 -10.72 -5.42
N GLY A 30 0.40 -11.52 -4.65
CA GLY A 30 1.52 -12.34 -5.14
C GLY A 30 2.86 -11.66 -4.87
N SER A 31 3.95 -12.08 -5.53
CA SER A 31 5.27 -11.49 -5.31
C SER A 31 5.26 -9.98 -5.54
N LEU A 32 5.64 -9.23 -4.51
CA LEU A 32 5.62 -7.78 -4.53
C LEU A 32 6.81 -7.22 -5.32
N THR A 33 6.72 -7.15 -6.65
CA THR A 33 7.74 -6.43 -7.43
C THR A 33 7.42 -4.94 -7.55
N ALA A 34 8.46 -4.11 -7.59
CA ALA A 34 8.39 -2.67 -7.75
C ALA A 34 7.55 -2.24 -8.97
N ALA A 35 7.52 -3.04 -10.03
CA ALA A 35 6.72 -2.80 -11.23
C ALA A 35 5.20 -2.94 -10.97
N LEU A 36 4.80 -3.81 -10.03
CA LEU A 36 3.40 -4.05 -9.68
C LEU A 36 2.84 -2.94 -8.77
N VAL A 37 3.68 -2.32 -7.92
CA VAL A 37 3.29 -1.16 -7.09
C VAL A 37 3.72 0.14 -7.76
N HIS A 38 3.05 0.48 -8.86
CA HIS A 38 3.28 1.74 -9.57
C HIS A 38 2.48 2.89 -8.92
N PRO A 39 3.03 4.13 -8.80
CA PRO A 39 2.33 5.28 -8.23
C PRO A 39 0.94 5.51 -8.83
N ARG A 40 0.77 5.28 -10.14
CA ARG A 40 -0.53 5.35 -10.82
C ARG A 40 -1.61 4.47 -10.17
N GLU A 41 -1.28 3.23 -9.80
CA GLU A 41 -2.24 2.31 -9.19
C GLU A 41 -2.59 2.69 -7.75
N VAL A 42 -1.68 3.37 -7.06
CA VAL A 42 -1.86 3.87 -5.69
C VAL A 42 -2.67 5.17 -5.67
N PHE A 43 -2.28 6.16 -6.48
CA PHE A 43 -2.84 7.50 -6.43
C PHE A 43 -4.13 7.67 -7.23
N ALA A 44 -4.35 6.92 -8.32
CA ALA A 44 -5.59 7.03 -9.07
C ALA A 44 -6.85 6.75 -8.22
N PRO A 45 -6.92 5.68 -7.39
CA PRO A 45 -8.06 5.50 -6.49
C PRO A 45 -8.07 6.49 -5.32
N ALA A 46 -6.92 6.91 -4.81
CA ALA A 46 -6.83 7.94 -3.76
C ALA A 46 -7.44 9.28 -4.22
N ILE A 47 -7.10 9.72 -5.43
CA ILE A 47 -7.65 10.93 -6.06
C ILE A 47 -9.15 10.80 -6.27
N ARG A 48 -9.62 9.66 -6.81
CA ARG A 48 -11.06 9.40 -6.99
C ARG A 48 -11.85 9.43 -5.68
N ALA A 49 -11.24 9.00 -4.58
CA ALA A 49 -11.85 9.00 -3.26
C ALA A 49 -11.66 10.33 -2.49
N ALA A 50 -11.03 11.34 -3.10
CA ALA A 50 -10.63 12.59 -2.43
C ALA A 50 -9.89 12.33 -1.10
N ALA A 51 -9.00 11.33 -1.08
CA ALA A 51 -8.20 11.01 0.10
C ALA A 51 -7.22 12.15 0.40
N ALA A 52 -7.14 12.54 1.67
CA ALA A 52 -6.21 13.55 2.15
C ALA A 52 -4.84 12.94 2.52
N ALA A 53 -4.80 11.67 2.89
CA ALA A 53 -3.60 10.95 3.24
C ALA A 53 -3.75 9.45 2.93
N LEU A 54 -2.61 8.73 2.91
CA LEU A 54 -2.54 7.31 2.63
C LEU A 54 -1.72 6.59 3.71
N ILE A 55 -2.13 5.37 4.05
CA ILE A 55 -1.28 4.41 4.79
C ILE A 55 -0.99 3.25 3.85
N LEU A 56 0.30 2.92 3.71
CA LEU A 56 0.77 1.76 2.96
C LEU A 56 0.83 0.55 3.89
N VAL A 57 0.33 -0.60 3.44
CA VAL A 57 0.31 -1.83 4.23
C VAL A 57 0.83 -2.98 3.37
N HIS A 58 1.82 -3.70 3.87
CA HIS A 58 2.34 -4.91 3.24
C HIS A 58 2.35 -6.03 4.28
N ASN A 59 1.79 -7.20 3.94
CA ASN A 59 1.97 -8.41 4.74
C ASN A 59 3.10 -9.26 4.20
N HIS A 60 3.93 -9.79 5.10
CA HIS A 60 4.89 -10.85 4.77
C HIS A 60 4.32 -12.18 5.29
N PRO A 61 4.05 -13.18 4.43
CA PRO A 61 3.53 -14.49 4.87
C PRO A 61 4.43 -15.21 5.88
N SER A 62 5.73 -14.88 5.89
CA SER A 62 6.70 -15.36 6.88
C SER A 62 6.37 -14.93 8.32
N GLY A 63 5.59 -13.85 8.50
CA GLY A 63 5.29 -13.23 9.79
C GLY A 63 6.39 -12.29 10.30
N ASP A 64 7.51 -12.16 9.58
CA ASP A 64 8.56 -11.18 9.89
C ASP A 64 8.14 -9.79 9.37
N PRO A 65 7.99 -8.76 10.21
CA PRO A 65 7.62 -7.43 9.76
C PRO A 65 8.81 -6.59 9.26
N THR A 66 10.02 -7.15 9.21
CA THR A 66 11.23 -6.44 8.81
C THR A 66 11.12 -5.98 7.35
N PRO A 67 11.24 -4.68 7.03
CA PRO A 67 11.10 -4.19 5.68
C PRO A 67 12.24 -4.68 4.80
N SER A 68 11.91 -5.18 3.61
CA SER A 68 12.89 -5.48 2.57
C SER A 68 13.46 -4.20 1.94
N ALA A 69 14.52 -4.35 1.14
CA ALA A 69 15.03 -3.25 0.30
C ALA A 69 13.96 -2.77 -0.70
N GLU A 70 13.12 -3.67 -1.18
CA GLU A 70 12.03 -3.38 -2.11
C GLU A 70 10.90 -2.58 -1.44
N ASP A 71 10.53 -2.93 -0.20
CA ASP A 71 9.58 -2.16 0.62
C ASP A 71 10.04 -0.72 0.80
N SER A 72 11.34 -0.55 1.10
CA SER A 72 11.97 0.76 1.28
C SER A 72 11.95 1.57 -0.01
N ALA A 73 12.27 0.94 -1.15
CA ALA A 73 12.28 1.57 -2.46
C ALA A 73 10.88 1.98 -2.94
N ILE A 74 9.87 1.11 -2.72
CA ILE A 74 8.46 1.42 -3.01
C ILE A 74 7.99 2.59 -2.16
N THR A 75 8.25 2.54 -0.85
CA THR A 75 7.89 3.61 0.09
C THR A 75 8.47 4.95 -0.33
N GLN A 76 9.77 4.98 -0.65
CA GLN A 76 10.44 6.20 -1.09
C GLN A 76 9.85 6.75 -2.40
N ARG A 77 9.58 5.87 -3.37
CA ARG A 77 9.00 6.27 -4.66
C ARG A 77 7.59 6.85 -4.50
N LEU A 78 6.75 6.21 -3.68
CA LEU A 78 5.40 6.69 -3.42
C LEU A 78 5.42 8.01 -2.65
N ARG A 79 6.31 8.16 -1.67
CA ARG A 79 6.53 9.41 -0.95
C ARG A 79 6.98 10.56 -1.87
N GLN A 80 7.77 10.28 -2.91
CA GLN A 80 8.20 11.32 -3.86
C GLN A 80 7.10 11.75 -4.82
N ALA A 81 6.13 10.87 -5.10
CA ALA A 81 5.09 11.09 -6.09
C ALA A 81 3.82 11.76 -5.52
N GLY A 82 3.54 11.61 -4.23
CA GLY A 82 2.43 12.25 -3.52
C GLY A 82 2.88 13.47 -2.73
#